data_AF-E3NUR6-F1
#
_entry.id   AF-E3NUR6-F1
#
_cell.length_a   1.000
_cell.length_b   1.000
_cell.length_c   1.000
_cell.angle_alpha   90.00
_cell.angle_beta   90.00
_cell.angle_gamma   90.00
#
_symmetry.space_group_name_H-M   'P 1'
#
loop_
_entity.id
_entity.type
_entity.pdbx_description
1 polymer ?
#
loop_
_entity_poly.entity_id
_entity_poly.type
_entity_poly.pdbx_seq_one_letter_code
_entity_poly.pdbx_strand_id
1 'polypeptide(L)' 'MSVNTLNCELMKDIAQFPPLSALLLSFLLMSVLILPLMGWLIVRIAKNQLYHLNTRILLIVHCSGIFVHCLDR' A
#
# COMPACT_ATOMS: atom_id res chain seq x y z
N MET A 1 -4.42 -39.22 13.16
CA MET A 1 -4.15 -38.19 12.14
C MET A 1 -3.05 -37.29 12.70
N SER A 2 -1.93 -37.10 12.00
CA SER A 2 -0.79 -36.38 12.57
C SER A 2 -1.10 -34.88 12.66
N VAL A 3 -0.56 -34.21 13.69
CA VAL A 3 -0.79 -32.77 13.94
C VAL A 3 -0.39 -31.91 12.72
N ASN A 4 0.61 -32.34 11.94
CA ASN A 4 1.04 -31.64 10.74
C ASN A 4 0.01 -31.67 9.61
N THR A 5 -0.71 -32.78 9.42
CA THR A 5 -1.78 -32.87 8.43
C THR A 5 -2.94 -31.92 8.76
N LEU A 6 -3.29 -31.78 10.04
CA LEU A 6 -4.37 -30.91 10.48
C LEU A 6 -4.03 -29.41 10.26
N ASN A 7 -2.79 -29.02 10.54
CA ASN A 7 -2.30 -27.66 10.28
C ASN A 7 -2.23 -27.33 8.79
N CYS A 8 -1.87 -28.31 7.95
CA CYS A 8 -1.79 -28.12 6.51
C CYS A 8 -3.18 -27.91 5.87
N GLU A 9 -4.20 -28.64 6.34
CA GLU A 9 -5.57 -28.43 5.86
C GLU A 9 -6.15 -27.11 6.36
N LEU A 10 -5.88 -26.73 7.61
CA LEU A 10 -6.28 -25.42 8.14
C LEU A 10 -5.68 -24.26 7.32
N MET A 11 -4.38 -24.33 6.97
CA MET A 11 -3.74 -23.33 6.12
C MET A 11 -4.33 -23.30 4.71
N LYS A 12 -4.70 -24.46 4.16
CA LYS A 12 -5.35 -24.56 2.85
C LYS A 12 -6.75 -23.93 2.88
N ASP A 13 -7.52 -24.16 3.94
CA ASP A 13 -8.84 -23.54 4.12
C ASP A 13 -8.76 -22.02 4.29
N ILE A 14 -7.75 -21.53 5.03
CA ILE A 14 -7.49 -20.08 5.16
C ILE A 14 -7.09 -19.47 3.80
N ALA A 15 -6.25 -20.17 3.02
CA ALA A 15 -5.85 -19.71 1.69
C ALA A 15 -7.01 -19.71 0.69
N GLN A 16 -7.97 -20.63 0.85
CA GLN A 16 -9.17 -20.71 0.02
C GLN A 16 -10.32 -19.84 0.54
N PHE A 17 -10.15 -19.15 1.68
CA PHE A 17 -11.20 -18.33 2.29
C PHE A 17 -11.53 -17.14 1.37
N PRO A 18 -12.66 -17.18 0.64
CA PRO A 18 -12.96 -16.20 -0.41
C PRO A 18 -12.98 -14.75 0.05
N PRO A 19 -13.50 -14.39 1.25
CA PRO A 19 -13.51 -12.99 1.67
C PRO A 19 -12.12 -12.47 2.04
N LEU A 20 -11.20 -13.32 2.50
CA LEU A 20 -9.81 -12.91 2.77
C LEU A 20 -9.08 -12.61 1.46
N SER A 21 -9.25 -13.47 0.46
CA SER A 21 -8.70 -13.27 -0.88
C SER A 21 -9.25 -11.99 -1.54
N ALA A 22 -10.57 -11.75 -1.45
CA ALA A 22 -11.19 -10.54 -1.95
C ALA A 22 -10.68 -9.27 -1.24
N LEU A 23 -10.49 -9.33 0.08
CA LEU A 23 -9.95 -8.22 0.87
C LEU A 23 -8.50 -7.90 0.47
N LEU A 24 -7.65 -8.91 0.35
CA LEU A 24 -6.26 -8.77 -0.12
C LEU A 24 -6.21 -8.19 -1.54
N LEU A 25 -7.03 -8.70 -2.45
CA LEU A 25 -7.13 -8.19 -3.82
C LEU A 25 -7.55 -6.72 -3.84
N SER A 26 -8.51 -6.32 -2.99
CA SER A 26 -8.93 -4.93 -2.89
C SER A 26 -7.81 -3.99 -2.41
N PHE A 27 -7.00 -4.43 -1.43
CA PHE A 27 -5.83 -3.65 -1.01
C PHE A 27 -4.78 -3.55 -2.11
N LEU A 28 -4.56 -4.64 -2.86
CA LEU A 28 -3.63 -4.65 -3.99
C LEU A 28 -4.10 -3.71 -5.12
N LEU A 29 -5.39 -3.71 -5.46
CA LEU A 29 -5.94 -2.80 -6.46
C LEU A 29 -5.86 -1.34 -6.01
N MET A 30 -6.14 -1.08 -4.73
CA MET A 30 -6.02 0.27 -4.16
C MET A 30 -4.57 0.75 -4.16
N SER A 31 -3.59 -0.11 -3.86
CA SER A 31 -2.17 0.29 -3.88
C SER A 31 -1.70 0.64 -5.29
N VAL A 32 -2.12 -0.11 -6.30
CA VAL A 32 -1.81 0.17 -7.73
C VAL A 32 -2.34 1.54 -8.17
N LEU A 33 -3.47 2.00 -7.63
CA LEU A 33 -4.03 3.32 -7.93
C LEU A 33 -3.40 4.44 -7.08
N ILE A 34 -3.15 4.17 -5.79
CA ILE A 34 -2.65 5.16 -4.84
C ILE A 34 -1.18 5.51 -5.11
N LEU A 35 -0.33 4.54 -5.45
CA LEU A 35 1.10 4.78 -5.76
C LEU A 35 1.32 5.82 -6.88
N PRO A 36 0.72 5.70 -8.08
CA PRO A 36 0.87 6.70 -9.14
C PRO A 36 0.19 8.02 -8.79
N LEU A 37 -0.93 8.00 -8.04
CA LEU A 37 -1.58 9.23 -7.56
C LEU A 37 -0.66 10.01 -6.62
N MET A 38 0.03 9.32 -5.70
CA MET A 38 1.01 9.91 -4.78
C MET A 38 2.22 10.46 -5.53
N GLY A 39 2.74 9.73 -6.51
CA GLY A 39 3.82 10.22 -7.37
C GLY A 39 3.44 11.49 -8.13
N TRP A 40 2.24 11.53 -8.70
CA TRP A 40 1.72 12.70 -9.39
C TRP A 40 1.51 13.90 -8.44
N LEU A 41 1.01 13.65 -7.23
CA LEU A 41 0.87 14.65 -6.17
C LEU A 41 2.21 15.30 -5.81
N ILE A 42 3.27 14.50 -5.62
CA ILE A 42 4.61 15.00 -5.32
C ILE A 42 5.10 15.92 -6.46
N VAL A 43 4.97 15.49 -7.72
CA VAL A 43 5.37 16.30 -8.89
C VAL A 43 4.56 17.58 -8.98
N ARG A 44 3.25 17.52 -8.72
CA ARG A 44 2.37 18.69 -8.71
C ARG A 44 2.76 19.66 -7.60
N ILE A 45 3.01 19.18 -6.38
CA ILE A 45 3.44 19.98 -5.24
C ILE A 45 4.79 20.64 -5.54
N ALA A 46 5.74 19.92 -6.13
CA ALA A 46 7.04 20.45 -6.50
C ALA A 46 6.96 21.58 -7.55
N LYS A 47 6.04 21.48 -8.52
CA LYS A 47 5.83 22.49 -9.56
C LYS A 47 4.96 23.67 -9.11
N ASN A 48 4.14 23.49 -8.07
CA ASN A 48 3.22 24.53 -7.63
C ASN A 48 3.93 25.57 -6.75
N GLN A 49 4.01 26.82 -7.25
CA GLN A 49 4.67 27.95 -6.58
C GLN A 49 3.79 28.61 -5.50
N LEU A 50 2.51 28.19 -5.38
CA LEU A 50 1.58 28.71 -4.38
C LEU A 50 1.92 28.28 -2.94
N TYR A 51 2.70 27.21 -2.76
CA TYR A 51 3.09 26.73 -1.44
C TYR A 51 4.39 27.38 -0.99
N HIS A 52 4.40 27.86 0.26
CA HIS A 52 5.63 28.32 0.90
C HIS A 52 6.68 27.20 0.91
N LEU A 53 7.95 27.56 0.80
CA LEU A 53 9.06 26.61 0.63
C LEU A 53 9.07 25.53 1.74
N ASN A 54 8.83 25.94 2.99
CA ASN A 54 8.75 25.05 4.16
C ASN A 54 7.60 24.02 4.06
N THR A 55 6.41 24.48 3.66
CA THR A 55 5.23 23.61 3.47
C THR A 55 5.45 22.64 2.31
N ARG A 56 6.13 23.07 1.25
CA ARG A 56 6.45 22.24 0.09
C ARG A 56 7.41 21.11 0.45
N ILE A 57 8.46 21.42 1.22
CA ILE A 57 9.43 20.42 1.70
C ILE A 57 8.74 19.42 2.64
N LEU A 58 7.95 19.89 3.61
CA LEU A 58 7.24 19.03 4.55
C LEU A 58 6.32 18.02 3.82
N LEU A 59 5.56 18.49 2.84
CA LEU A 59 4.66 17.63 2.05
C LEU A 59 5.42 16.62 1.19
N ILE A 60 6.53 17.01 0.56
CA ILE A 60 7.35 16.09 -0.24
C ILE A 60 7.97 15.00 0.65
N VAL A 61 8.51 15.37 1.82
CA VAL A 61 9.09 14.40 2.77
C VAL A 61 8.03 13.45 3.32
N HIS A 62 6.85 13.96 3.66
CA HIS A 62 5.76 13.13 4.16
C HIS A 62 5.25 12.15 3.09
N CYS A 63 4.99 12.63 1.87
CA CYS A 63 4.54 11.78 0.76
C CYS A 63 5.59 10.75 0.33
N SER A 64 6.88 11.12 0.35
CA SER A 64 7.98 10.16 0.05
C SER A 64 8.14 9.11 1.15
N GLY A 65 7.97 9.47 2.42
CA GLY A 65 7.95 8.52 3.54
C GLY A 65 6.83 7.49 3.41
N ILE A 66 5.62 7.93 3.04
CA ILE A 66 4.50 7.03 2.77
C ILE A 66 4.79 6.15 1.54
N PHE A 67 5.36 6.73 0.48
CA PHE A 67 5.69 6.00 -0.74
C PHE A 67 6.70 4.86 -0.48
N VAL A 68 7.77 5.13 0.29
CA VAL A 68 8.74 4.12 0.70
C VAL A 68 8.08 3.06 1.58
N HIS A 69 7.23 3.46 2.53
CA HIS A 69 6.51 2.51 3.38
C HIS A 69 5.58 1.58 2.59
N CYS A 70 4.97 2.08 1.51
CA CYS A 70 4.14 1.28 0.60
C CYS A 70 4.94 0.36 -0.33
N LEU A 71 6.24 0.60 -0.54
CA LEU A 71 7.11 -0.25 -1.37
C LEU A 71 7.83 -1.36 -0.59
N ASP A 72 8.05 -1.15 0.71
CA ASP A 72 8.71 -2.11 1.61
C ASP A 72 7.77 -3.24 2.09
N ARG A 73 6.45 -3.03 2.00
CA ARG A 73 5.42 -4.02 2.31
C ARG A 73 4.96 -4.82 1.09
#